data_AF-A0A3M1JKV8-F1
#
_entry.id   AF-A0A3M1JKV8-F1
#
_cell.length_a   1.000
_cell.length_b   1.000
_cell.length_c   1.000
_cell.angle_alpha   90.00
_cell.angle_beta   90.00
_cell.angle_gamma   90.00
#
_symmetry.space_group_name_H-M   'P 1'
#
loop_
_entity.id
_entity.type
_entity.pdbx_description
1 polymer ?
#
loop_
_entity_poly.entity_id
_entity_poly.type
_entity_poly.pdbx_seq_one_letter_code
_entity_poly.pdbx_strand_id
1 'polypeptide(L)'
;MGSLIGIGAGLLIALGTHLPGFFLTRLLDEYEFRSYDSRMKAKAAGTEEASIDSIVIIDIEQNSIDDLGNFKDWPHAYHGQLIDVVSSGDPRAILFDVIFDPEETFDYDLIHALTEEHPPEDTLLQRVTRQFLWSNDPERFVQSTAASGKVVHALVFENADSANFLYPMETEPDGYAYQGHILDLPEDQARHLPTAERLGNTHVALLSAARRTGSANFPQDPDGITRRAPTAIYFKGPGHVYPSLSMAAVMDILGIPADGFHYDFDRGILSLSDTTGKVIREIPIDDQGRLYVNYYGYYKTFYYLPYSYCFNPDMLPPEYWKDRVAIVGSSLPGLMDLRNTPVQETFAGVEIHANVINSILHNQFVRLSSPRWSLLAIVLISWLLGVLTSIPQRTILSLPVPLVLAGAWVVFAYSQFLNHLTMWPVIRPVVSLGATFLGVFLYNYLVVEKDKRFLKSTFSTYIAPELIDQMYEQKQEPKLGGDSGIKTAYFTDIQ
;
A
#
# COMPACT_ATOMS: atom_id res chain seq x y z
N MET A 1 15.64 -39.44 -1.39
CA MET A 1 14.30 -39.23 -1.97
C MET A 1 13.61 -38.00 -1.42
N GLY A 2 13.47 -37.81 -0.10
CA GLY A 2 12.80 -36.61 0.41
C GLY A 2 13.47 -35.28 0.06
N SER A 3 14.79 -35.23 -0.10
CA SER A 3 15.48 -34.05 -0.62
C SER A 3 15.02 -33.66 -2.04
N LEU A 4 14.86 -34.63 -2.94
CA LEU A 4 14.37 -34.42 -4.31
C LEU A 4 12.89 -34.00 -4.31
N ILE A 5 12.07 -34.63 -3.45
CA ILE A 5 10.67 -34.25 -3.26
C ILE A 5 10.57 -32.81 -2.75
N GLY A 6 11.41 -32.43 -1.80
CA GLY A 6 11.46 -31.07 -1.25
C GLY A 6 11.87 -30.02 -2.29
N ILE A 7 12.92 -30.28 -3.08
CA ILE A 7 13.30 -29.39 -4.19
C ILE A 7 12.16 -29.29 -5.22
N GLY A 8 11.57 -30.42 -5.60
CA GLY A 8 10.46 -30.47 -6.56
C GLY A 8 9.24 -29.69 -6.09
N ALA A 9 8.79 -29.91 -4.85
CA ALA A 9 7.67 -29.16 -4.25
C ALA A 9 8.00 -27.67 -4.09
N GLY A 10 9.24 -27.36 -3.69
CA GLY A 10 9.80 -26.01 -3.64
C GLY A 10 9.63 -25.28 -4.96
N LEU A 11 10.16 -25.86 -6.04
CA LEU A 11 10.09 -25.29 -7.39
C LEU A 11 8.67 -25.22 -7.93
N LEU A 12 7.84 -26.24 -7.69
CA LEU A 12 6.43 -26.23 -8.14
C LEU A 12 5.65 -25.08 -7.51
N ILE A 13 5.80 -24.84 -6.21
CA ILE A 13 5.14 -23.71 -5.55
C ILE A 13 5.80 -22.38 -5.98
N ALA A 14 7.13 -22.28 -5.94
CA ALA A 14 7.85 -21.04 -6.24
C ALA A 14 7.76 -20.59 -7.70
N LEU A 15 7.57 -21.50 -8.66
CA LEU A 15 7.43 -21.16 -10.07
C LEU A 15 5.96 -21.22 -10.51
N GLY A 16 5.23 -22.27 -10.13
CA GLY A 16 3.85 -22.49 -10.55
C GLY A 16 2.89 -21.40 -10.06
N THR A 17 3.10 -20.89 -8.85
CA THR A 17 2.23 -19.85 -8.25
C THR A 17 2.60 -18.42 -8.63
N HIS A 18 3.61 -18.26 -9.49
CA HIS A 18 3.95 -16.99 -10.12
C HIS A 18 3.56 -16.96 -11.60
N LEU A 19 3.06 -18.08 -12.15
CA LEU A 19 2.56 -18.11 -13.52
C LEU A 19 1.21 -17.37 -13.61
N PRO A 20 1.04 -16.47 -14.60
CA PRO A 20 -0.24 -15.83 -14.88
C PRO A 20 -1.34 -16.88 -15.12
N GLY A 21 -2.49 -16.71 -14.48
CA GLY A 21 -3.65 -17.60 -14.66
C GLY A 21 -3.62 -18.92 -13.88
N PHE A 22 -2.58 -19.19 -13.09
CA PHE A 22 -2.60 -20.34 -12.18
C PHE A 22 -3.66 -20.14 -11.07
N PHE A 23 -4.53 -21.14 -10.86
CA PHE A 23 -5.74 -20.99 -10.05
C PHE A 23 -5.48 -20.65 -8.58
N LEU A 24 -4.29 -20.97 -8.03
CA LEU A 24 -3.93 -20.63 -6.66
C LEU A 24 -3.21 -19.29 -6.51
N THR A 25 -2.73 -18.67 -7.59
CA THR A 25 -1.93 -17.43 -7.50
C THR A 25 -2.67 -16.35 -6.72
N ARG A 26 -3.91 -16.05 -7.13
CA ARG A 26 -4.77 -15.08 -6.46
C ARG A 26 -5.02 -15.43 -4.99
N LEU A 27 -5.31 -16.70 -4.69
CA LEU A 27 -5.55 -17.14 -3.32
C LEU A 27 -4.33 -16.92 -2.43
N LEU A 28 -3.14 -17.28 -2.90
CA LEU A 28 -1.91 -17.11 -2.12
C LEU A 28 -1.54 -15.63 -1.95
N ASP A 29 -1.78 -14.80 -2.97
CA ASP A 29 -1.56 -13.36 -2.90
C ASP A 29 -2.50 -12.69 -1.90
N GLU A 30 -3.78 -13.08 -1.85
CA GLU A 30 -4.74 -12.57 -0.86
C GLU A 30 -4.29 -12.87 0.59
N TYR A 31 -3.79 -14.09 0.87
CA TYR A 31 -3.23 -14.40 2.19
C TYR A 31 -1.90 -13.68 2.45
N GLU A 32 -1.10 -13.40 1.42
CA GLU A 32 0.15 -12.65 1.58
C GLU A 32 -0.16 -11.17 1.91
N PHE A 33 -1.19 -10.59 1.30
CA PHE A 33 -1.70 -9.26 1.68
C PHE A 33 -2.19 -9.22 3.13
N ARG A 34 -2.91 -10.23 3.60
CA ARG A 34 -3.27 -10.32 5.03
C ARG A 34 -2.04 -10.43 5.93
N SER A 35 -0.99 -11.13 5.49
CA SER A 35 0.28 -11.21 6.20
C SER A 35 0.98 -9.85 6.25
N TYR A 36 0.96 -9.10 5.14
CA TYR A 36 1.46 -7.73 5.07
C TYR A 36 0.74 -6.83 6.06
N ASP A 37 -0.59 -6.86 6.06
CA ASP A 37 -1.39 -6.00 6.93
C ASP A 37 -1.15 -6.29 8.40
N SER A 38 -1.06 -7.57 8.78
CA SER A 38 -0.74 -7.98 10.14
C SER A 38 0.63 -7.46 10.61
N ARG A 39 1.65 -7.47 9.73
CA ARG A 39 2.98 -6.93 10.04
C ARG A 39 2.96 -5.41 10.15
N MET A 40 2.19 -4.73 9.30
CA MET A 40 2.02 -3.28 9.37
C MET A 40 1.29 -2.86 10.66
N LYS A 41 0.23 -3.58 11.06
CA LYS A 41 -0.45 -3.39 12.35
C LYS A 41 0.50 -3.61 13.53
N ALA A 42 1.30 -4.67 13.49
CA ALA A 42 2.29 -4.94 14.54
C ALA A 42 3.33 -3.82 14.66
N LYS A 43 3.75 -3.22 13.54
CA LYS A 43 4.61 -2.04 13.54
C LYS A 43 3.91 -0.80 14.14
N ALA A 44 2.64 -0.58 13.79
CA ALA A 44 1.86 0.58 14.23
C ALA A 44 1.40 0.52 15.70
N ALA A 45 1.33 -0.68 16.30
CA ALA A 45 0.75 -0.93 17.62
C ALA A 45 1.36 -0.15 18.80
N GLY A 46 2.57 0.38 18.66
CA GLY A 46 3.28 1.11 19.73
C GLY A 46 3.46 2.61 19.48
N THR A 47 2.86 3.15 18.42
CA THR A 47 3.04 4.55 18.04
C THR A 47 2.06 5.44 18.78
N GLU A 48 2.56 6.48 19.45
CA GLU A 48 1.73 7.45 20.16
C GLU A 48 1.07 8.43 19.16
N GLU A 49 -0.13 8.90 19.51
CA GLU A 49 -0.79 9.98 18.78
C GLU A 49 0.06 11.26 18.82
N ALA A 50 0.02 12.05 17.74
CA ALA A 50 0.77 13.29 17.58
C ALA A 50 2.29 13.15 17.82
N SER A 51 2.84 11.95 17.65
CA SER A 51 4.28 11.70 17.82
C SER A 51 5.14 12.25 16.69
N ILE A 52 4.54 12.61 15.54
CA ILE A 52 5.23 13.23 14.41
C ILE A 52 4.68 14.64 14.18
N ASP A 53 5.50 15.66 14.42
CA ASP A 53 5.12 17.07 14.32
C ASP A 53 5.83 17.82 13.17
N SER A 54 6.83 17.19 12.53
CA SER A 54 7.53 17.75 11.36
C SER A 54 6.67 17.86 10.09
N ILE A 55 5.53 17.17 10.09
CA ILE A 55 4.45 17.26 9.10
C ILE A 55 3.17 17.48 9.90
N VAL A 56 2.52 18.62 9.68
CA VAL A 56 1.32 19.05 10.39
C VAL A 56 0.14 19.01 9.45
N ILE A 57 -0.91 18.31 9.87
CA ILE A 57 -2.18 18.27 9.14
C ILE A 57 -3.05 19.40 9.67
N ILE A 58 -3.37 20.37 8.83
CA ILE A 58 -4.36 21.41 9.10
C ILE A 58 -5.73 20.83 8.73
N ASP A 59 -6.50 20.50 9.75
CA ASP A 59 -7.65 19.62 9.66
C ASP A 59 -8.96 20.40 9.56
N ILE A 60 -9.72 20.14 8.50
CA ILE A 60 -11.11 20.54 8.36
C ILE A 60 -11.93 19.54 9.20
N GLU A 61 -12.15 19.92 10.46
CA GLU A 61 -12.83 19.09 11.46
C GLU A 61 -13.96 19.83 12.17
N GLN A 62 -14.63 19.16 13.10
CA GLN A 62 -15.87 19.64 13.70
C GLN A 62 -15.73 20.98 14.44
N ASN A 63 -14.66 21.24 15.19
CA ASN A 63 -14.49 22.55 15.85
C ASN A 63 -14.34 23.67 14.81
N SER A 64 -13.64 23.41 13.71
CA SER A 64 -13.53 24.36 12.60
C SER A 64 -14.88 24.64 11.94
N ILE A 65 -15.75 23.63 11.81
CA ILE A 65 -17.14 23.80 11.36
C ILE A 65 -17.96 24.61 12.36
N ASP A 66 -17.78 24.36 13.66
CA ASP A 66 -18.49 25.08 14.73
C ASP A 66 -18.08 26.56 14.78
N ASP A 67 -16.80 26.86 14.51
CA ASP A 67 -16.24 28.21 14.51
C ASP A 67 -16.57 29.00 13.22
N LEU A 68 -16.53 28.35 12.05
CA LEU A 68 -16.55 29.01 10.73
C LEU A 68 -17.82 28.73 9.92
N GLY A 69 -18.68 27.81 10.34
CA GLY A 69 -19.85 27.35 9.58
C GLY A 69 -19.56 26.15 8.68
N ASN A 70 -20.49 25.78 7.80
CA ASN A 70 -20.30 24.61 6.93
C ASN A 70 -19.18 24.86 5.92
N PHE A 71 -18.34 23.86 5.69
CA PHE A 71 -17.21 23.93 4.76
C PHE A 71 -17.57 24.44 3.35
N LYS A 72 -18.69 23.99 2.79
CA LYS A 72 -19.16 24.41 1.46
C LYS A 72 -19.51 25.90 1.34
N ASP A 73 -19.72 26.57 2.48
CA ASP A 73 -20.10 27.98 2.58
C ASP A 73 -18.88 28.84 2.96
N TRP A 74 -17.67 28.24 3.07
CA TRP A 74 -16.45 28.98 3.39
C TRP A 74 -15.94 29.74 2.16
N PRO A 75 -15.72 31.07 2.26
CA PRO A 75 -15.20 31.83 1.15
C PRO A 75 -13.77 31.42 0.80
N HIS A 76 -13.38 31.48 -0.48
CA HIS A 76 -12.01 31.13 -0.87
C HIS A 76 -10.96 32.02 -0.18
N ALA A 77 -11.33 33.26 0.17
CA ALA A 77 -10.51 34.15 0.97
C ALA A 77 -10.01 33.54 2.29
N TYR A 78 -10.74 32.58 2.89
CA TYR A 78 -10.29 31.85 4.09
C TYR A 78 -9.06 31.00 3.77
N HIS A 79 -9.04 30.31 2.63
CA HIS A 79 -7.88 29.52 2.19
C HIS A 79 -6.70 30.41 1.83
N GLY A 80 -6.96 31.57 1.20
CA GLY A 80 -5.93 32.58 0.95
C GLY A 80 -5.30 33.10 2.24
N GLN A 81 -6.13 33.44 3.25
CA GLN A 81 -5.64 33.87 4.56
C GLN A 81 -4.84 32.78 5.28
N LEU A 82 -5.27 31.52 5.23
CA LEU A 82 -4.50 30.41 5.76
C LEU A 82 -3.12 30.35 5.11
N ILE A 83 -3.06 30.45 3.78
CA ILE A 83 -1.79 30.47 3.05
C ILE A 83 -0.91 31.63 3.51
N ASP A 84 -1.47 32.84 3.66
CA ASP A 84 -0.71 34.01 4.12
C ASP A 84 -0.08 33.76 5.51
N VAL A 85 -0.88 33.23 6.45
CA VAL A 85 -0.43 32.95 7.82
C VAL A 85 0.63 31.86 7.83
N VAL A 86 0.37 30.73 7.19
CA VAL A 86 1.31 29.60 7.18
C VAL A 86 2.59 29.99 6.45
N SER A 87 2.49 30.70 5.31
CA SER A 87 3.66 31.16 4.53
C SER A 87 4.52 32.18 5.27
N SER A 88 3.92 33.00 6.16
CA SER A 88 4.67 33.95 6.99
C SER A 88 5.72 33.27 7.89
N GLY A 89 5.53 31.98 8.18
CA GLY A 89 6.43 31.14 8.95
C GLY A 89 7.46 30.34 8.16
N ASP A 90 7.54 30.55 6.84
CA ASP A 90 8.50 29.90 5.94
C ASP A 90 8.48 28.34 5.99
N PRO A 91 7.32 27.69 5.76
CA PRO A 91 7.19 26.24 5.77
C PRO A 91 8.00 25.60 4.65
N ARG A 92 8.28 24.30 4.72
CA ARG A 92 8.92 23.58 3.62
C ARG A 92 7.99 23.40 2.42
N ALA A 93 6.69 23.20 2.66
CA ALA A 93 5.64 23.13 1.63
C ALA A 93 4.26 23.30 2.29
N ILE A 94 3.27 23.74 1.50
CA ILE A 94 1.86 23.80 1.88
C ILE A 94 1.06 22.99 0.86
N LEU A 95 0.45 21.89 1.28
CA LEU A 95 -0.31 21.01 0.39
C LEU A 95 -1.80 21.18 0.67
N PHE A 96 -2.63 21.20 -0.37
CA PHE A 96 -4.08 21.07 -0.25
C PHE A 96 -4.51 19.73 -0.80
N ASP A 97 -4.93 18.83 0.08
CA ASP A 97 -5.64 17.59 -0.24
C ASP A 97 -7.15 17.86 -0.26
N VAL A 98 -7.51 18.87 -1.06
CA VAL A 98 -8.88 19.35 -1.24
C VAL A 98 -9.02 19.81 -2.68
N ILE A 99 -10.15 19.47 -3.29
CA ILE A 99 -10.48 19.89 -4.65
C ILE A 99 -11.41 21.08 -4.55
N PHE A 100 -10.99 22.19 -5.16
CA PHE A 100 -11.76 23.43 -5.21
C PHE A 100 -12.35 23.61 -6.60
N ASP A 101 -13.65 23.89 -6.63
CA ASP A 101 -14.33 24.46 -7.79
C ASP A 101 -14.26 25.99 -7.70
N PRO A 102 -14.42 26.74 -8.81
CA PRO A 102 -14.54 28.19 -8.75
C PRO A 102 -15.69 28.63 -7.81
N GLU A 103 -15.42 29.65 -7.00
CA GLU A 103 -16.39 30.21 -6.06
C GLU A 103 -17.49 31.03 -6.77
N GLU A 104 -18.68 31.07 -6.19
CA GLU A 104 -19.72 32.02 -6.59
C GLU A 104 -19.41 33.42 -6.04
N THR A 105 -19.23 34.41 -6.92
CA THR A 105 -18.78 35.75 -6.54
C THR A 105 -19.90 36.79 -6.41
N PHE A 106 -21.17 36.40 -6.58
CA PHE A 106 -22.28 37.35 -6.74
C PHE A 106 -22.40 38.35 -5.58
N ASP A 107 -22.39 37.87 -4.33
CA ASP A 107 -22.53 38.73 -3.16
C ASP A 107 -21.34 39.69 -3.00
N TYR A 108 -20.13 39.20 -3.30
CA TYR A 108 -18.92 40.02 -3.33
C TYR A 108 -19.02 41.11 -4.40
N ASP A 109 -19.32 40.73 -5.65
CA ASP A 109 -19.39 41.64 -6.79
C ASP A 109 -20.48 42.70 -6.59
N LEU A 110 -21.63 42.31 -6.06
CA LEU A 110 -22.73 43.22 -5.74
C LEU A 110 -22.31 44.25 -4.69
N ILE A 111 -21.75 43.80 -3.56
CA ILE A 111 -21.33 44.69 -2.48
C ILE A 111 -20.16 45.57 -2.92
N HIS A 112 -19.23 45.03 -3.71
CA HIS A 112 -18.11 45.79 -4.27
C HIS A 112 -18.63 46.91 -5.18
N ALA A 113 -19.50 46.60 -6.15
CA ALA A 113 -20.06 47.58 -7.07
C ALA A 113 -20.88 48.67 -6.35
N LEU A 114 -21.73 48.29 -5.38
CA LEU A 114 -22.49 49.24 -4.58
C LEU A 114 -21.59 50.19 -3.78
N THR A 115 -20.49 49.65 -3.22
CA THR A 115 -19.55 50.43 -2.40
C THR A 115 -18.65 51.34 -3.26
N GLU A 116 -18.30 50.90 -4.46
CA GLU A 116 -17.46 51.66 -5.40
C GLU A 116 -18.23 52.88 -5.96
N GLU A 117 -19.50 52.72 -6.31
CA GLU A 117 -20.33 53.84 -6.76
C GLU A 117 -20.82 54.73 -5.62
N HIS A 118 -21.21 54.13 -4.48
CA HIS A 118 -21.85 54.82 -3.36
C HIS A 118 -21.25 54.33 -2.02
N PRO A 119 -20.06 54.80 -1.63
CA PRO A 119 -19.44 54.39 -0.38
C PRO A 119 -20.36 54.76 0.81
N PRO A 120 -20.61 53.83 1.76
CA PRO A 120 -21.49 54.11 2.90
C PRO A 120 -21.02 55.32 3.70
N GLU A 121 -21.91 56.22 4.11
CA GLU A 121 -21.52 57.35 4.97
C GLU A 121 -21.37 56.94 6.45
N ASP A 122 -22.15 55.94 6.88
CA ASP A 122 -22.14 55.46 8.25
C ASP A 122 -20.85 54.66 8.57
N THR A 123 -20.15 55.07 9.63
CA THR A 123 -18.85 54.49 10.02
C THR A 123 -18.93 53.00 10.38
N LEU A 124 -20.04 52.53 10.96
CA LEU A 124 -20.23 51.12 11.27
C LEU A 124 -20.45 50.33 9.98
N LEU A 125 -21.29 50.82 9.08
CA LEU A 125 -21.57 50.20 7.80
C LEU A 125 -20.29 50.13 6.94
N GLN A 126 -19.50 51.20 6.86
CA GLN A 126 -18.19 51.19 6.18
C GLN A 126 -17.28 50.08 6.71
N ARG A 127 -17.21 49.91 8.03
CA ARG A 127 -16.36 48.90 8.66
C ARG A 127 -16.84 47.49 8.33
N VAL A 128 -18.13 47.23 8.44
CA VAL A 128 -18.72 45.91 8.14
C VAL A 128 -18.58 45.58 6.65
N THR A 129 -18.85 46.54 5.76
CA THR A 129 -18.65 46.38 4.31
C THR A 129 -17.20 46.06 3.98
N ARG A 130 -16.23 46.80 4.54
CA ARG A 130 -14.81 46.51 4.31
C ARG A 130 -14.40 45.15 4.84
N GLN A 131 -14.90 44.77 6.02
CA GLN A 131 -14.64 43.45 6.59
C GLN A 131 -15.19 42.35 5.68
N PHE A 132 -16.43 42.50 5.19
CA PHE A 132 -17.05 41.56 4.27
C PHE A 132 -16.25 41.43 2.97
N LEU A 133 -15.90 42.53 2.31
CA LEU A 133 -15.12 42.51 1.08
C LEU A 133 -13.75 41.84 1.30
N TRP A 134 -13.09 42.12 2.43
CA TRP A 134 -11.81 41.47 2.74
C TRP A 134 -11.92 39.96 3.03
N SER A 135 -12.96 39.54 3.75
CA SER A 135 -13.15 38.14 4.13
C SER A 135 -13.79 37.27 3.04
N ASN A 136 -14.27 37.89 1.96
CA ASN A 136 -14.92 37.21 0.83
C ASN A 136 -14.29 37.59 -0.52
N ASP A 137 -13.07 38.13 -0.52
CA ASP A 137 -12.34 38.45 -1.75
C ASP A 137 -12.04 37.16 -2.54
N PRO A 138 -12.69 36.94 -3.70
CA PRO A 138 -12.55 35.70 -4.45
C PRO A 138 -11.17 35.55 -5.09
N GLU A 139 -10.42 36.64 -5.27
CA GLU A 139 -9.08 36.60 -5.85
C GLU A 139 -8.01 36.19 -4.84
N ARG A 140 -8.26 36.42 -3.54
CA ARG A 140 -7.25 36.26 -2.50
C ARG A 140 -6.64 34.86 -2.48
N PHE A 141 -7.43 33.81 -2.72
CA PHE A 141 -6.90 32.45 -2.71
C PHE A 141 -5.87 32.20 -3.81
N VAL A 142 -6.17 32.68 -5.02
CA VAL A 142 -5.27 32.58 -6.17
C VAL A 142 -4.03 33.45 -5.96
N GLN A 143 -4.21 34.69 -5.48
CA GLN A 143 -3.13 35.63 -5.21
C GLN A 143 -2.18 35.11 -4.13
N SER A 144 -2.70 34.65 -2.98
CA SER A 144 -1.92 34.08 -1.90
C SER A 144 -1.21 32.78 -2.32
N THR A 145 -1.86 31.94 -3.13
CA THR A 145 -1.24 30.74 -3.72
C THR A 145 -0.01 31.11 -4.54
N ALA A 146 -0.14 32.08 -5.45
CA ALA A 146 0.95 32.56 -6.28
C ALA A 146 2.06 33.24 -5.46
N ALA A 147 1.69 34.09 -4.49
CA ALA A 147 2.62 34.86 -3.67
C ALA A 147 3.45 33.98 -2.72
N SER A 148 2.88 32.89 -2.21
CA SER A 148 3.56 31.96 -1.32
C SER A 148 4.74 31.27 -1.99
N GLY A 149 4.60 30.88 -3.27
CA GLY A 149 5.61 30.12 -4.01
C GLY A 149 5.90 28.73 -3.45
N LYS A 150 5.09 28.23 -2.50
CA LYS A 150 5.26 26.94 -1.79
C LYS A 150 4.01 26.06 -1.77
N VAL A 151 2.92 26.53 -2.38
CA VAL A 151 1.62 25.85 -2.38
C VAL A 151 1.55 24.79 -3.47
N VAL A 152 1.08 23.60 -3.08
CA VAL A 152 0.82 22.47 -3.97
C VAL A 152 -0.66 22.10 -3.90
N HIS A 153 -1.36 22.19 -5.02
CA HIS A 153 -2.79 21.83 -5.11
C HIS A 153 -3.00 20.42 -5.64
N ALA A 154 -4.00 19.73 -5.09
CA ALA A 154 -4.42 18.40 -5.54
C ALA A 154 -5.07 18.43 -6.93
N LEU A 155 -4.74 17.43 -7.73
CA LEU A 155 -5.45 17.07 -8.96
C LEU A 155 -6.18 15.74 -8.78
N VAL A 156 -7.40 15.66 -9.31
CA VAL A 156 -8.12 14.39 -9.47
C VAL A 156 -8.02 13.95 -10.92
N PHE A 157 -7.49 12.75 -11.08
CA PHE A 157 -7.49 12.05 -12.35
C PHE A 157 -8.55 10.95 -12.36
N GLU A 158 -9.24 10.81 -13.49
CA GLU A 158 -10.35 9.87 -13.66
C GLU A 158 -10.18 9.05 -14.95
N ASN A 159 -10.88 7.92 -15.01
CA ASN A 159 -11.02 7.15 -16.25
C ASN A 159 -12.22 7.66 -17.05
N ALA A 160 -12.24 7.41 -18.36
CA ALA A 160 -13.42 7.68 -19.15
C ALA A 160 -14.56 6.72 -18.76
N ASP A 161 -15.77 7.24 -18.72
CA ASP A 161 -17.01 6.50 -18.52
C ASP A 161 -18.09 7.05 -19.46
N SER A 162 -18.22 6.40 -20.63
CA SER A 162 -19.22 6.78 -21.63
C SER A 162 -20.66 6.64 -21.14
N ALA A 163 -20.92 5.78 -20.14
CA ALA A 163 -22.27 5.61 -19.60
C ALA A 163 -22.69 6.82 -18.74
N ASN A 164 -21.71 7.52 -18.15
CA ASN A 164 -21.89 8.73 -17.36
C ASN A 164 -21.48 10.01 -18.12
N PHE A 165 -21.33 9.95 -19.45
CA PHE A 165 -20.93 11.08 -20.30
C PHE A 165 -19.55 11.68 -19.99
N LEU A 166 -18.67 10.88 -19.38
CA LEU A 166 -17.29 11.25 -19.06
C LEU A 166 -16.35 10.74 -20.15
N TYR A 167 -16.21 11.49 -21.24
CA TYR A 167 -15.37 11.08 -22.38
C TYR A 167 -13.87 11.32 -22.12
N PRO A 168 -12.95 10.57 -22.75
CA PRO A 168 -11.53 10.87 -22.63
C PRO A 168 -11.22 12.29 -23.12
N MET A 169 -10.32 12.96 -22.42
CA MET A 169 -9.78 14.27 -22.81
C MET A 169 -8.53 14.03 -23.67
N GLU A 170 -8.38 14.82 -24.74
CA GLU A 170 -7.18 14.80 -25.60
C GLU A 170 -6.13 15.83 -25.15
N THR A 171 -6.53 16.83 -24.37
CA THR A 171 -5.65 17.88 -23.84
C THR A 171 -6.01 18.19 -22.39
N GLU A 172 -5.13 18.90 -21.70
CA GLU A 172 -5.48 19.61 -20.47
C GLU A 172 -6.66 20.58 -20.68
N PRO A 173 -7.39 20.94 -19.61
CA PRO A 173 -8.41 21.98 -19.65
C PRO A 173 -7.86 23.33 -20.13
N ASP A 174 -8.67 24.06 -20.91
CA ASP A 174 -8.31 25.38 -21.41
C ASP A 174 -7.95 26.35 -20.27
N GLY A 175 -6.84 27.07 -20.45
CA GLY A 175 -6.35 28.05 -19.47
C GLY A 175 -5.49 27.47 -18.34
N TYR A 176 -5.30 26.15 -18.27
CA TYR A 176 -4.41 25.54 -17.28
C TYR A 176 -2.94 25.61 -17.72
N ALA A 177 -2.10 26.29 -16.93
CA ALA A 177 -0.66 26.38 -17.14
C ALA A 177 0.07 25.14 -16.57
N TYR A 178 -0.01 24.02 -17.27
CA TYR A 178 0.49 22.72 -16.79
C TYR A 178 2.01 22.52 -16.89
N GLN A 179 2.75 23.34 -17.65
CA GLN A 179 4.14 23.04 -18.02
C GLN A 179 5.09 22.93 -16.81
N GLY A 180 4.80 23.66 -15.72
CA GLY A 180 5.56 23.57 -14.46
C GLY A 180 5.17 22.40 -13.55
N HIS A 181 4.13 21.65 -13.92
CA HIS A 181 3.47 20.66 -13.07
C HIS A 181 3.68 19.21 -13.55
N ILE A 182 4.30 19.04 -14.71
CA ILE A 182 4.55 17.73 -15.31
C ILE A 182 6.00 17.27 -15.08
N LEU A 183 6.20 15.95 -15.16
CA LEU A 183 7.53 15.33 -15.18
C LEU A 183 7.99 15.14 -16.62
N ASP A 184 9.30 15.25 -16.84
CA ASP A 184 9.93 14.91 -18.12
C ASP A 184 10.32 13.43 -18.10
N LEU A 185 9.46 12.59 -18.65
CA LEU A 185 9.63 11.13 -18.67
C LEU A 185 9.42 10.58 -20.09
N PRO A 186 10.29 9.67 -20.54
CA PRO A 186 10.08 8.94 -21.79
C PRO A 186 8.72 8.21 -21.81
N GLU A 187 8.03 8.24 -22.96
CA GLU A 187 6.68 7.69 -23.10
C GLU A 187 6.62 6.18 -22.78
N ASP A 188 7.68 5.43 -23.10
CA ASP A 188 7.78 4.00 -22.79
C ASP A 188 7.74 3.76 -21.28
N GLN A 189 8.42 4.59 -20.47
CA GLN A 189 8.36 4.54 -19.02
C GLN A 189 7.01 5.04 -18.49
N ALA A 190 6.49 6.14 -19.06
CA ALA A 190 5.22 6.73 -18.63
C ALA A 190 4.05 5.73 -18.73
N ARG A 191 4.03 4.88 -19.77
CA ARG A 191 3.00 3.85 -19.98
C ARG A 191 2.94 2.76 -18.91
N HIS A 192 3.98 2.61 -18.07
CA HIS A 192 3.94 1.70 -16.92
C HIS A 192 3.15 2.29 -15.75
N LEU A 193 3.11 3.62 -15.61
CA LEU A 193 2.45 4.29 -14.50
C LEU A 193 0.93 4.11 -14.55
N PRO A 194 0.21 4.31 -13.43
CA PRO A 194 -1.24 4.29 -13.44
C PRO A 194 -1.74 5.36 -14.40
N THR A 195 -2.69 4.99 -15.25
CA THR A 195 -3.15 5.85 -16.32
C THR A 195 -4.45 6.52 -15.97
N ALA A 196 -4.65 7.71 -16.52
CA ALA A 196 -5.91 8.41 -16.48
C ALA A 196 -6.25 9.00 -17.85
N GLU A 197 -7.53 9.28 -18.04
CA GLU A 197 -8.10 9.75 -19.31
C GLU A 197 -8.83 11.08 -19.16
N ARG A 198 -9.01 11.56 -17.92
CA ARG A 198 -9.67 12.82 -17.62
C ARG A 198 -9.04 13.49 -16.40
N LEU A 199 -9.15 14.81 -16.35
CA LEU A 199 -8.83 15.65 -15.19
C LEU A 199 -10.14 16.24 -14.65
N GLY A 200 -10.42 16.01 -13.37
CA GLY A 200 -11.71 16.34 -12.74
C GLY A 200 -11.83 17.79 -12.22
N ASN A 201 -10.70 18.44 -11.90
CA ASN A 201 -10.71 19.80 -11.37
C ASN A 201 -11.18 20.84 -12.39
N THR A 202 -11.87 21.87 -11.90
CA THR A 202 -12.43 22.94 -12.74
C THR A 202 -11.79 24.31 -12.48
N HIS A 203 -11.17 24.53 -11.32
CA HIS A 203 -10.57 25.83 -10.95
C HIS A 203 -9.15 26.05 -11.53
N VAL A 204 -9.05 26.16 -12.86
CA VAL A 204 -7.76 26.24 -13.58
C VAL A 204 -6.87 27.42 -13.19
N ALA A 205 -7.46 28.56 -12.78
CA ALA A 205 -6.71 29.73 -12.34
C ALA A 205 -5.92 29.46 -11.04
N LEU A 206 -6.56 28.80 -10.07
CA LEU A 206 -5.93 28.38 -8.82
C LEU A 206 -4.81 27.36 -9.08
N LEU A 207 -5.09 26.36 -9.92
CA LEU A 207 -4.12 25.34 -10.28
C LEU A 207 -2.90 25.94 -10.98
N SER A 208 -3.10 26.93 -11.86
CA SER A 208 -2.03 27.63 -12.59
C SER A 208 -1.20 28.56 -11.71
N ALA A 209 -1.80 29.11 -10.64
CA ALA A 209 -1.11 29.94 -9.66
C ALA A 209 -0.24 29.12 -8.69
N ALA A 210 -0.50 27.82 -8.58
CA ALA A 210 0.21 26.93 -7.68
C ALA A 210 1.70 26.86 -8.04
N ARG A 211 2.55 26.65 -7.03
CA ARG A 211 3.96 26.33 -7.27
C ARG A 211 4.07 24.99 -8.01
N ARG A 212 3.25 24.02 -7.58
CA ARG A 212 3.07 22.73 -8.22
C ARG A 212 1.63 22.27 -8.08
N THR A 213 1.27 21.27 -8.87
CA THR A 213 0.07 20.47 -8.64
C THR A 213 0.45 18.99 -8.66
N GLY A 214 -0.33 18.15 -7.99
CA GLY A 214 -0.07 16.71 -8.02
C GLY A 214 -1.31 15.87 -7.76
N SER A 215 -1.31 14.65 -8.27
CA SER A 215 -2.45 13.73 -8.15
C SER A 215 -2.71 13.29 -6.70
N ALA A 216 -3.95 13.43 -6.24
CA ALA A 216 -4.43 12.90 -4.96
C ALA A 216 -4.99 11.46 -5.07
N ASN A 217 -4.78 10.79 -6.20
CA ASN A 217 -5.35 9.46 -6.43
C ASN A 217 -4.61 8.39 -5.62
N PHE A 218 -5.38 7.62 -4.84
CA PHE A 218 -4.93 6.38 -4.21
C PHE A 218 -5.71 5.18 -4.75
N PRO A 219 -5.24 4.54 -5.84
CA PRO A 219 -5.82 3.30 -6.32
C PRO A 219 -5.78 2.22 -5.22
N GLN A 220 -6.91 1.57 -4.99
CA GLN A 220 -7.01 0.48 -4.02
C GLN A 220 -6.54 -0.84 -4.63
N ASP A 221 -6.01 -1.72 -3.78
CA ASP A 221 -5.78 -3.11 -4.16
C ASP A 221 -7.11 -3.85 -4.44
N PRO A 222 -7.11 -5.05 -5.05
CA PRO A 222 -8.34 -5.77 -5.39
C PRO A 222 -9.29 -6.07 -4.22
N ASP A 223 -8.82 -5.98 -2.98
CA ASP A 223 -9.60 -6.15 -1.75
C ASP A 223 -10.07 -4.82 -1.13
N GLY A 224 -9.84 -3.69 -1.81
CA GLY A 224 -10.26 -2.36 -1.37
C GLY A 224 -9.31 -1.68 -0.37
N ILE A 225 -8.16 -2.29 -0.06
CA ILE A 225 -7.20 -1.74 0.90
C ILE A 225 -6.11 -0.93 0.17
N THR A 226 -5.77 0.23 0.71
CA THR A 226 -4.75 1.13 0.16
C THR A 226 -3.37 0.76 0.72
N ARG A 227 -2.64 -0.14 0.06
CA ARG A 227 -1.26 -0.52 0.48
C ARG A 227 -0.18 0.29 -0.21
N ARG A 228 -0.52 0.84 -1.37
CA ARG A 228 0.43 1.44 -2.31
C ARG A 228 -0.04 2.83 -2.71
N ALA A 229 0.92 3.72 -2.91
CA ALA A 229 0.69 5.08 -3.39
C ALA A 229 1.42 5.28 -4.72
N PRO A 230 0.78 5.87 -5.74
CA PRO A 230 1.45 6.19 -6.99
C PRO A 230 2.52 7.26 -6.79
N THR A 231 3.63 7.12 -7.50
CA THR A 231 4.64 8.20 -7.57
C THR A 231 4.24 9.26 -8.58
N ALA A 232 3.56 8.85 -9.65
CA ALA A 232 3.05 9.72 -10.71
C ALA A 232 1.87 9.04 -11.43
N ILE A 233 1.13 9.82 -12.23
CA ILE A 233 0.01 9.40 -13.07
C ILE A 233 0.30 9.79 -14.51
N TYR A 234 0.06 8.86 -15.44
CA TYR A 234 0.17 9.13 -16.87
C TYR A 234 -1.19 9.56 -17.44
N PHE A 235 -1.29 10.81 -17.87
CA PHE A 235 -2.50 11.34 -18.49
C PHE A 235 -2.46 11.08 -20.00
N LYS A 236 -3.20 10.07 -20.45
CA LYS A 236 -3.08 9.47 -21.80
C LYS A 236 -3.35 10.45 -22.94
N GLY A 237 -4.33 11.34 -22.78
CA GLY A 237 -4.74 12.28 -23.82
C GLY A 237 -3.58 13.15 -24.31
N PRO A 238 -3.06 14.04 -23.45
CA PRO A 238 -1.92 14.88 -23.81
C PRO A 238 -0.58 14.12 -23.80
N GLY A 239 -0.51 12.92 -23.18
CA GLY A 239 0.72 12.16 -23.07
C GLY A 239 1.68 12.70 -22.01
N HIS A 240 1.18 13.45 -21.02
CA HIS A 240 1.98 14.04 -19.95
C HIS A 240 1.93 13.22 -18.67
N VAL A 241 2.99 13.32 -17.85
CA VAL A 241 3.08 12.66 -16.55
C VAL A 241 2.96 13.68 -15.43
N TYR A 242 2.05 13.46 -14.50
CA TYR A 242 1.86 14.30 -13.31
C TYR A 242 2.37 13.58 -12.08
N PRO A 243 3.22 14.19 -11.24
CA PRO A 243 3.60 13.59 -9.96
C PRO A 243 2.38 13.45 -9.05
N SER A 244 2.41 12.52 -8.10
CA SER A 244 1.41 12.52 -7.03
C SER A 244 1.59 13.76 -6.14
N LEU A 245 0.54 14.17 -5.42
CA LEU A 245 0.54 15.33 -4.54
C LEU A 245 1.73 15.31 -3.56
N SER A 246 2.02 14.13 -2.98
CA SER A 246 3.19 13.93 -2.13
C SER A 246 4.52 14.11 -2.86
N MET A 247 4.65 13.58 -4.08
CA MET A 247 5.88 13.69 -4.86
C MET A 247 6.10 15.13 -5.34
N ALA A 248 5.05 15.85 -5.72
CA ALA A 248 5.11 17.26 -6.08
C ALA A 248 5.70 18.10 -4.94
N ALA A 249 5.24 17.92 -3.71
CA ALA A 249 5.83 18.61 -2.56
C ALA A 249 7.29 18.21 -2.32
N VAL A 250 7.59 16.91 -2.38
CA VAL A 250 8.95 16.38 -2.20
C VAL A 250 9.93 16.96 -3.21
N MET A 251 9.50 17.23 -4.45
CA MET A 251 10.35 17.84 -5.47
C MET A 251 10.92 19.16 -5.00
N ASP A 252 10.10 20.06 -4.46
CA ASP A 252 10.59 21.35 -3.98
C ASP A 252 11.35 21.22 -2.65
N ILE A 253 10.92 20.32 -1.75
CA ILE A 253 11.61 20.10 -0.47
C ILE A 253 13.03 19.55 -0.66
N LEU A 254 13.25 18.66 -1.63
CA LEU A 254 14.53 18.00 -1.88
C LEU A 254 15.30 18.59 -3.08
N GLY A 255 14.74 19.57 -3.79
CA GLY A 255 15.39 20.20 -4.95
C GLY A 255 15.48 19.29 -6.18
N ILE A 256 14.46 18.47 -6.42
CA ILE A 256 14.37 17.53 -7.56
C ILE A 256 13.71 18.24 -8.75
N PRO A 257 14.40 18.37 -9.91
CA PRO A 257 13.82 18.94 -11.12
C PRO A 257 12.84 17.97 -11.81
N ALA A 258 12.14 18.44 -12.83
CA ALA A 258 11.12 17.66 -13.55
C ALA A 258 11.69 16.41 -14.26
N ASP A 259 12.95 16.45 -14.67
CA ASP A 259 13.73 15.35 -15.27
C ASP A 259 14.51 14.53 -14.21
N GLY A 260 14.35 14.84 -12.93
CA GLY A 260 15.05 14.19 -11.82
C GLY A 260 14.47 12.83 -11.41
N PHE A 261 13.45 12.34 -12.10
CA PHE A 261 12.80 11.05 -11.82
C PHE A 261 13.34 9.99 -12.79
N HIS A 262 14.07 9.02 -12.24
CA HIS A 262 14.62 7.93 -13.05
C HIS A 262 14.03 6.59 -12.60
N TYR A 263 13.15 6.04 -13.43
CA TYR A 263 12.52 4.74 -13.17
C TYR A 263 13.37 3.60 -13.73
N ASP A 264 13.66 2.62 -12.89
CA ASP A 264 14.20 1.32 -13.27
C ASP A 264 13.16 0.26 -12.87
N PHE A 265 12.22 -0.01 -13.78
CA PHE A 265 11.15 -1.00 -13.57
C PHE A 265 11.68 -2.44 -13.48
N ASP A 266 12.83 -2.73 -14.09
CA ASP A 266 13.45 -4.06 -14.01
C ASP A 266 13.99 -4.34 -12.60
N ARG A 267 14.52 -3.31 -11.92
CA ARG A 267 14.98 -3.39 -10.53
C ARG A 267 13.88 -3.04 -9.52
N GLY A 268 12.79 -2.42 -9.96
CA GLY A 268 11.73 -1.91 -9.10
C GLY A 268 12.21 -0.75 -8.23
N ILE A 269 12.95 0.20 -8.82
CA ILE A 269 13.52 1.35 -8.11
C ILE A 269 13.22 2.64 -8.89
N LEU A 270 12.75 3.67 -8.18
CA LEU A 270 12.74 5.06 -8.63
C LEU A 270 13.89 5.80 -7.94
N SER A 271 14.81 6.37 -8.72
CA SER A 271 15.85 7.26 -8.21
C SER A 271 15.45 8.71 -8.40
N LEU A 272 15.54 9.51 -7.33
CA LEU A 272 15.33 10.96 -7.37
C LEU A 272 16.68 11.66 -7.36
N SER A 273 16.99 12.39 -8.42
CA SER A 273 18.24 13.15 -8.58
C SER A 273 18.01 14.64 -8.42
N ASP A 274 18.94 15.36 -7.79
CA ASP A 274 18.91 16.82 -7.76
C ASP A 274 19.37 17.45 -9.09
N THR A 275 19.36 18.79 -9.15
CA THR A 275 19.86 19.56 -10.30
C THR A 275 21.34 19.35 -10.63
N THR A 276 22.12 18.72 -9.74
CA THR A 276 23.53 18.36 -9.97
C THR A 276 23.70 16.95 -10.52
N GLY A 277 22.60 16.19 -10.64
CA GLY A 277 22.60 14.77 -11.02
C GLY A 277 22.95 13.83 -9.86
N LYS A 278 22.99 14.31 -8.62
CA LYS A 278 23.25 13.47 -7.45
C LYS A 278 21.95 12.79 -7.03
N VAL A 279 21.98 11.46 -6.90
CA VAL A 279 20.86 10.69 -6.35
C VAL A 279 20.65 11.04 -4.88
N ILE A 280 19.50 11.62 -4.57
CA ILE A 280 19.08 12.03 -3.23
C ILE A 280 18.28 10.91 -2.55
N ARG A 281 17.43 10.19 -3.30
CA ARG A 281 16.62 9.07 -2.78
C ARG A 281 16.53 7.93 -3.77
N GLU A 282 16.44 6.72 -3.24
CA GLU A 282 16.09 5.50 -3.99
C GLU A 282 14.83 4.91 -3.36
N ILE A 283 13.74 4.91 -4.12
CA ILE A 283 12.41 4.51 -3.68
C ILE A 283 12.08 3.15 -4.31
N PRO A 284 11.84 2.09 -3.52
CA PRO A 284 11.32 0.84 -4.03
C PRO A 284 9.91 1.04 -4.60
N ILE A 285 9.70 0.57 -5.83
CA ILE A 285 8.43 0.68 -6.55
C ILE A 285 8.00 -0.68 -7.12
N ASP A 286 6.71 -0.82 -7.38
CA ASP A 286 6.17 -1.93 -8.14
C ASP A 286 6.24 -1.71 -9.66
N ASP A 287 5.71 -2.66 -10.41
CA ASP A 287 5.64 -2.67 -11.88
C ASP A 287 4.81 -1.52 -12.47
N GLN A 288 4.03 -0.83 -11.63
CA GLN A 288 3.27 0.36 -12.01
C GLN A 288 3.83 1.64 -11.38
N GLY A 289 5.07 1.63 -10.88
CA GLY A 289 5.68 2.83 -10.31
C GLY A 289 5.03 3.31 -9.02
N ARG A 290 4.36 2.42 -8.28
CA ARG A 290 3.78 2.73 -6.97
C ARG A 290 4.73 2.26 -5.86
N LEU A 291 4.87 3.06 -4.81
CA LEU A 291 5.57 2.65 -3.61
C LEU A 291 4.61 2.02 -2.60
N TYR A 292 5.11 1.09 -1.78
CA TYR A 292 4.37 0.63 -0.61
C TYR A 292 4.40 1.70 0.48
N VAL A 293 3.22 2.07 0.97
CA VAL A 293 3.09 3.07 2.04
C VAL A 293 3.57 2.46 3.35
N ASN A 294 4.56 3.11 3.97
CA ASN A 294 5.00 2.80 5.32
C ASN A 294 4.11 3.56 6.31
N TYR A 295 3.07 2.91 6.82
CA TYR A 295 2.19 3.49 7.83
C TYR A 295 2.93 3.56 9.18
N TYR A 296 3.15 4.76 9.70
CA TYR A 296 3.90 4.99 10.94
C TYR A 296 3.10 4.61 12.19
N GLY A 297 1.77 4.71 12.14
CA GLY A 297 0.88 4.34 13.23
C GLY A 297 -0.57 4.32 12.78
N TYR A 298 -1.49 4.39 13.75
CA TYR A 298 -2.92 4.55 13.51
C TYR A 298 -3.27 6.01 13.17
N TYR A 299 -4.56 6.28 12.93
CA TYR A 299 -5.07 7.64 12.75
C TYR A 299 -4.57 8.58 13.85
N LYS A 300 -4.16 9.80 13.48
CA LYS A 300 -3.55 10.81 14.36
C LYS A 300 -2.14 10.49 14.83
N THR A 301 -1.35 9.74 14.06
CA THR A 301 0.09 9.61 14.35
C THR A 301 0.81 10.94 14.12
N PHE A 302 0.39 11.67 13.08
CA PHE A 302 0.86 13.03 12.81
C PHE A 302 0.10 14.04 13.67
N TYR A 303 0.68 15.23 13.88
CA TYR A 303 0.00 16.30 14.59
C TYR A 303 -1.13 16.90 13.75
N TYR A 304 -2.32 16.95 14.33
CA TYR A 304 -3.52 17.56 13.75
C TYR A 304 -3.77 18.92 14.39
N LEU A 305 -3.85 19.95 13.56
CA LEU A 305 -4.16 21.32 13.93
C LEU A 305 -5.53 21.69 13.36
N PRO A 306 -6.52 22.10 14.16
CA PRO A 306 -7.80 22.58 13.63
C PRO A 306 -7.60 23.73 12.63
N TYR A 307 -8.31 23.67 11.50
CA TYR A 307 -8.26 24.69 10.45
C TYR A 307 -8.56 26.09 10.99
N SER A 308 -9.54 26.24 11.88
CA SER A 308 -9.91 27.54 12.46
C SER A 308 -8.78 28.19 13.26
N TYR A 309 -7.83 27.40 13.77
CA TYR A 309 -6.74 27.92 14.61
C TYR A 309 -5.69 28.67 13.78
N CYS A 310 -5.61 28.42 12.47
CA CYS A 310 -4.75 29.18 11.57
C CYS A 310 -5.17 30.64 11.42
N PHE A 311 -6.37 31.03 11.86
CA PHE A 311 -6.82 32.42 11.84
C PHE A 311 -6.52 33.19 13.13
N ASN A 312 -6.03 32.50 14.17
CA ASN A 312 -5.75 33.12 15.45
C ASN A 312 -4.22 33.36 15.64
N PRO A 313 -3.74 34.60 15.48
CA PRO A 313 -2.30 34.91 15.60
C PRO A 313 -1.76 34.69 17.01
N ASP A 314 -2.60 34.65 18.03
CA ASP A 314 -2.18 34.41 19.41
C ASP A 314 -1.93 32.92 19.70
N MET A 315 -2.43 32.02 18.85
CA MET A 315 -2.35 30.56 19.07
C MET A 315 -1.12 29.93 18.41
N LEU A 316 -0.69 30.45 17.26
CA LEU A 316 0.43 29.89 16.50
C LEU A 316 1.38 31.01 16.04
N PRO A 317 2.54 31.16 16.70
CA PRO A 317 3.54 32.12 16.24
C PRO A 317 4.06 31.69 14.85
N PRO A 318 4.36 32.62 13.93
CA PRO A 318 4.84 32.29 12.59
C PRO A 318 6.01 31.30 12.58
N GLU A 319 6.92 31.40 13.54
CA GLU A 319 8.09 30.53 13.67
C GLU A 319 7.74 29.05 13.84
N TYR A 320 6.50 28.72 14.24
CA TYR A 320 6.01 27.35 14.33
C TYR A 320 6.15 26.58 13.01
N TRP A 321 5.89 27.24 11.87
CA TRP A 321 5.87 26.60 10.56
C TRP A 321 7.24 26.34 9.96
N LYS A 322 8.29 26.95 10.52
CA LYS A 322 9.65 26.81 10.02
C LYS A 322 10.07 25.35 9.99
N ASP A 323 10.63 24.92 8.85
CA ASP A 323 11.09 23.55 8.61
C ASP A 323 9.99 22.46 8.68
N ARG A 324 8.70 22.84 8.78
CA ARG A 324 7.56 21.91 8.77
C ARG A 324 6.88 21.84 7.41
N VAL A 325 6.20 20.73 7.15
CA VAL A 325 5.28 20.59 6.01
C VAL A 325 3.86 20.79 6.51
N ALA A 326 3.09 21.68 5.89
CA ALA A 326 1.68 21.87 6.18
C ALA A 326 0.84 21.12 5.15
N ILE A 327 -0.14 20.33 5.59
CA ILE A 327 -1.08 19.64 4.70
C ILE A 327 -2.50 19.99 5.14
N VAL A 328 -3.24 20.69 4.31
CA VAL A 328 -4.66 20.99 4.51
C VAL A 328 -5.47 19.81 3.98
N GLY A 329 -6.31 19.22 4.81
CA GLY A 329 -7.20 18.13 4.42
C GLY A 329 -8.32 17.96 5.43
N SER A 330 -9.15 16.93 5.26
CA SER A 330 -10.34 16.71 6.08
C SER A 330 -10.32 15.36 6.78
N SER A 331 -10.54 15.37 8.09
CA SER A 331 -10.95 14.20 8.87
C SER A 331 -12.47 14.09 9.07
N LEU A 332 -13.23 15.11 8.64
CA LEU A 332 -14.69 15.15 8.78
C LEU A 332 -15.35 14.04 7.94
N PRO A 333 -16.15 13.14 8.54
CA PRO A 333 -16.78 12.02 7.82
C PRO A 333 -17.66 12.46 6.64
N GLY A 334 -18.24 13.67 6.71
CA GLY A 334 -19.11 14.24 5.67
C GLY A 334 -18.38 14.64 4.38
N LEU A 335 -17.05 14.80 4.42
CA LEU A 335 -16.23 15.16 3.26
C LEU A 335 -15.59 13.94 2.56
N MET A 336 -15.99 12.73 2.96
CA MET A 336 -15.81 11.44 2.28
C MET A 336 -14.37 10.95 1.99
N ASP A 337 -13.30 11.63 2.42
CA ASP A 337 -11.93 11.12 2.23
C ASP A 337 -11.48 10.11 3.31
N LEU A 338 -12.30 9.08 3.53
CA LEU A 338 -11.99 7.96 4.41
C LEU A 338 -11.57 6.75 3.58
N ARG A 339 -10.43 6.14 3.95
CA ARG A 339 -9.79 5.05 3.23
C ARG A 339 -9.56 3.84 4.14
N ASN A 340 -9.75 2.66 3.57
CA ASN A 340 -9.29 1.41 4.18
C ASN A 340 -7.77 1.29 4.00
N THR A 341 -7.05 1.07 5.09
CA THR A 341 -5.59 0.89 5.12
C THR A 341 -5.21 -0.41 5.83
N PRO A 342 -3.97 -0.89 5.65
CA PRO A 342 -3.44 -2.03 6.39
C PRO A 342 -3.55 -1.90 7.91
N VAL A 343 -3.49 -0.68 8.45
CA VAL A 343 -3.50 -0.45 9.91
C VAL A 343 -4.93 -0.30 10.44
N GLN A 344 -5.81 0.38 9.70
CA GLN A 344 -7.15 0.75 10.16
C GLN A 344 -8.14 0.85 8.98
N GLU A 345 -9.39 0.42 9.19
CA GLU A 345 -10.45 0.46 8.17
C GLU A 345 -10.93 1.89 7.89
N THR A 346 -11.02 2.74 8.92
CA THR A 346 -11.39 4.15 8.75
C THR A 346 -10.18 5.02 9.02
N PHE A 347 -9.49 5.44 7.95
CA PHE A 347 -8.26 6.24 8.01
C PHE A 347 -8.40 7.48 7.12
N ALA A 348 -7.92 8.63 7.57
CA ALA A 348 -8.00 9.88 6.79
C ALA A 348 -7.02 9.83 5.60
N GLY A 349 -7.50 10.08 4.38
CA GLY A 349 -6.67 10.01 3.16
C GLY A 349 -5.49 10.99 3.18
N VAL A 350 -5.69 12.18 3.72
CA VAL A 350 -4.63 13.18 3.98
C VAL A 350 -3.43 12.62 4.75
N GLU A 351 -3.66 11.69 5.68
CA GLU A 351 -2.57 11.10 6.47
C GLU A 351 -1.76 10.08 5.64
N ILE A 352 -2.32 9.52 4.56
CA ILE A 352 -1.56 8.71 3.60
C ILE A 352 -0.49 9.57 2.91
N HIS A 353 -0.83 10.80 2.51
CA HIS A 353 0.13 11.75 1.97
C HIS A 353 1.25 12.07 2.98
N ALA A 354 0.90 12.28 4.25
CA ALA A 354 1.87 12.51 5.32
C ALA A 354 2.81 11.31 5.50
N ASN A 355 2.29 10.08 5.51
CA ASN A 355 3.10 8.86 5.59
C ASN A 355 4.09 8.73 4.40
N VAL A 356 3.65 9.02 3.18
CA VAL A 356 4.50 8.99 1.97
C VAL A 356 5.61 10.03 2.07
N ILE A 357 5.27 11.29 2.36
CA ILE A 357 6.26 12.37 2.50
C ILE A 357 7.25 12.03 3.61
N ASN A 358 6.78 11.60 4.78
CA ASN A 358 7.63 11.24 5.91
C ASN A 358 8.62 10.12 5.56
N SER A 359 8.15 9.10 4.84
CA SER A 359 8.97 8.00 4.34
C SER A 359 10.07 8.47 3.41
N ILE A 360 9.75 9.40 2.50
CA ILE A 360 10.73 9.95 1.56
C ILE A 360 11.74 10.82 2.28
N LEU A 361 11.31 11.70 3.18
CA LEU A 361 12.22 12.58 3.92
C LEU A 361 13.21 11.78 4.78
N HIS A 362 12.76 10.70 5.43
CA HIS A 362 13.58 9.85 6.30
C HIS A 362 14.26 8.66 5.59
N ASN A 363 14.04 8.48 4.28
CA ASN A 363 14.55 7.35 3.52
C ASN A 363 14.14 5.98 4.09
N GLN A 364 12.87 5.86 4.53
CA GLN A 364 12.31 4.67 5.16
C GLN A 364 11.18 4.10 4.30
N PHE A 365 11.50 3.06 3.52
CA PHE A 365 10.58 2.45 2.57
C PHE A 365 10.38 0.96 2.82
N VAL A 366 9.17 0.48 2.55
CA VAL A 366 8.90 -0.95 2.52
C VAL A 366 9.50 -1.55 1.24
N ARG A 367 10.38 -2.53 1.42
CA ARG A 367 11.11 -3.22 0.34
C ARG A 367 10.59 -4.63 0.20
N LEU A 368 10.13 -5.01 -0.99
CA LEU A 368 9.84 -6.43 -1.27
C LEU A 368 11.16 -7.20 -1.43
N SER A 369 11.24 -8.41 -0.88
CA SER A 369 12.40 -9.28 -1.12
C SER A 369 12.47 -9.66 -2.60
N SER A 370 13.68 -9.60 -3.17
CA SER A 370 13.90 -9.95 -4.59
C SER A 370 13.32 -11.34 -4.91
N PRO A 371 12.62 -11.51 -6.05
CA PRO A 371 12.06 -12.79 -6.46
C PRO A 371 13.07 -13.94 -6.45
N ARG A 372 14.33 -13.66 -6.81
CA ARG A 372 15.43 -14.65 -6.82
C ARG A 372 15.72 -15.16 -5.40
N TRP A 373 15.82 -14.26 -4.43
CA TRP A 373 16.07 -14.62 -3.04
C TRP A 373 14.88 -15.31 -2.40
N SER A 374 13.66 -14.88 -2.72
CA SER A 374 12.42 -15.56 -2.31
C SER A 374 12.37 -17.00 -2.83
N LEU A 375 12.70 -17.22 -4.12
CA LEU A 375 12.78 -18.56 -4.71
C LEU A 375 13.84 -19.42 -4.02
N LEU A 376 15.06 -18.89 -3.84
CA LEU A 376 16.14 -19.60 -3.17
C LEU A 376 15.76 -20.00 -1.74
N ALA A 377 15.11 -19.11 -0.99
CA ALA A 377 14.64 -19.40 0.35
C ALA A 377 13.59 -20.53 0.36
N ILE A 378 12.60 -20.48 -0.54
CA ILE A 378 11.58 -21.55 -0.67
C ILE A 378 12.24 -22.89 -0.97
N VAL A 379 13.13 -22.95 -1.96
CA VAL A 379 13.81 -24.19 -2.35
C VAL A 379 14.71 -24.71 -1.23
N LEU A 380 15.47 -23.84 -0.57
CA LEU A 380 16.37 -24.21 0.52
C LEU A 380 15.60 -24.78 1.72
N ILE A 381 14.53 -24.12 2.13
CA ILE A 381 13.71 -24.52 3.27
C ILE A 381 12.99 -25.84 2.98
N SER A 382 12.45 -26.01 1.78
CA SER A 382 11.80 -27.25 1.35
C SER A 382 12.80 -28.40 1.18
N TRP A 383 14.00 -28.14 0.66
CA TRP A 383 15.09 -29.12 0.64
C TRP A 383 15.47 -29.56 2.05
N LEU A 384 15.69 -28.62 2.97
CA LEU A 384 16.04 -28.90 4.36
C LEU A 384 14.96 -29.74 5.05
N LEU A 385 13.69 -29.38 4.89
CA LEU A 385 12.57 -30.16 5.41
C LEU A 385 12.57 -31.59 4.83
N GLY A 386 12.76 -31.72 3.51
CA GLY A 386 12.82 -33.00 2.82
C GLY A 386 13.93 -33.91 3.33
N VAL A 387 15.09 -33.34 3.68
CA VAL A 387 16.20 -34.06 4.32
C VAL A 387 15.81 -34.51 5.74
N LEU A 388 15.35 -33.59 6.58
CA LEU A 388 15.04 -33.86 7.99
C LEU A 388 13.92 -34.90 8.17
N THR A 389 12.89 -34.84 7.32
CA THR A 389 11.73 -35.76 7.37
C THR A 389 12.03 -37.15 6.78
N SER A 390 13.14 -37.29 6.05
CA SER A 390 13.60 -38.59 5.53
C SER A 390 14.42 -39.41 6.52
N ILE A 391 14.84 -38.84 7.66
CA ILE A 391 15.67 -39.52 8.65
C ILE A 391 14.86 -40.56 9.46
N PRO A 392 13.66 -40.23 9.99
CA PRO A 392 12.90 -41.18 10.79
C PRO A 392 12.22 -42.26 9.95
N GLN A 393 12.20 -43.51 10.45
CA GLN A 393 11.52 -44.63 9.78
C GLN A 393 9.99 -44.42 9.62
N ARG A 394 9.37 -43.65 10.53
CA ARG A 394 7.95 -43.28 10.46
C ARG A 394 7.84 -41.77 10.25
N THR A 395 7.47 -41.35 9.05
CA THR A 395 7.37 -39.93 8.68
C THR A 395 6.38 -39.15 9.56
N ILE A 396 5.33 -39.80 10.08
CA ILE A 396 4.37 -39.14 10.97
C ILE A 396 5.03 -38.58 12.25
N LEU A 397 6.12 -39.19 12.73
CA LEU A 397 6.87 -38.70 13.89
C LEU A 397 7.63 -37.40 13.61
N SER A 398 7.86 -37.08 12.33
CA SER A 398 8.50 -35.84 11.90
C SER A 398 7.52 -34.68 11.73
N LEU A 399 6.23 -34.84 12.07
CA LEU A 399 5.21 -33.78 12.00
C LEU A 399 5.59 -32.48 12.75
N PRO A 400 6.31 -32.49 13.90
CA PRO A 400 6.74 -31.25 14.53
C PRO A 400 7.75 -30.44 13.71
N VAL A 401 8.54 -31.08 12.84
CA VAL A 401 9.61 -30.43 12.06
C VAL A 401 9.08 -29.33 11.12
N PRO A 402 8.08 -29.57 10.23
CA PRO A 402 7.53 -28.52 9.39
C PRO A 402 6.88 -27.39 10.20
N LEU A 403 6.29 -27.67 11.36
CA LEU A 403 5.69 -26.64 12.23
C LEU A 403 6.77 -25.72 12.82
N VAL A 404 7.87 -26.30 13.32
CA VAL A 404 9.00 -25.52 13.84
C VAL A 404 9.65 -24.69 12.74
N LEU A 405 9.86 -25.26 11.54
CA LEU A 405 10.42 -24.51 10.40
C LEU A 405 9.49 -23.40 9.92
N ALA A 406 8.18 -23.65 9.86
CA ALA A 406 7.20 -22.62 9.51
C ALA A 406 7.19 -21.49 10.55
N GLY A 407 7.17 -21.83 11.84
CA GLY A 407 7.25 -20.86 12.92
C GLY A 407 8.53 -20.04 12.88
N ALA A 408 9.69 -20.68 12.67
CA ALA A 408 10.97 -20.00 12.53
C ALA A 408 10.99 -19.06 11.31
N TRP A 409 10.42 -19.48 10.18
CA TRP A 409 10.31 -18.63 8.99
C TRP A 409 9.40 -17.42 9.22
N VAL A 410 8.25 -17.61 9.87
CA VAL A 410 7.34 -16.51 10.21
C VAL A 410 8.04 -15.52 11.15
N VAL A 411 8.71 -16.00 12.20
CA VAL A 411 9.48 -15.15 13.12
C VAL A 411 10.56 -14.39 12.38
N PHE A 412 11.31 -15.04 11.49
CA PHE A 412 12.31 -14.40 10.64
C PHE A 412 11.68 -13.29 9.77
N ALA A 413 10.60 -13.59 9.05
CA ALA A 413 9.95 -12.65 8.14
C ALA A 413 9.34 -11.45 8.87
N TYR A 414 8.75 -11.65 10.06
CA TYR A 414 8.29 -10.57 10.93
C TYR A 414 9.46 -9.73 11.46
N SER A 415 10.54 -10.37 11.90
CA SER A 415 11.75 -9.67 12.37
C SER A 415 12.38 -8.82 11.27
N GLN A 416 12.45 -9.31 10.03
CA GLN A 416 12.98 -8.53 8.90
C GLN A 416 12.09 -7.33 8.55
N PHE A 417 10.77 -7.49 8.65
CA PHE A 417 9.84 -6.39 8.42
C PHE A 417 9.95 -5.33 9.52
N LEU A 418 9.89 -5.72 10.80
CA LEU A 418 9.87 -4.78 11.92
C LEU A 418 11.19 -4.01 12.07
N ASN A 419 12.33 -4.63 11.78
CA ASN A 419 13.64 -4.00 11.95
C ASN A 419 14.17 -3.31 10.68
N HIS A 420 13.78 -3.78 9.49
CA HIS A 420 14.38 -3.34 8.21
C HIS A 420 13.35 -3.01 7.11
N LEU A 421 12.05 -3.03 7.42
CA LEU A 421 10.96 -2.81 6.45
C LEU A 421 11.06 -3.72 5.21
N THR A 422 11.69 -4.89 5.35
CA THR A 422 11.87 -5.82 4.25
C THR A 422 10.81 -6.91 4.32
N MET A 423 9.93 -6.94 3.31
CA MET A 423 8.81 -7.86 3.21
C MET A 423 9.24 -9.16 2.53
N TRP A 424 9.49 -10.18 3.34
CA TRP A 424 9.66 -11.55 2.86
C TRP A 424 8.30 -12.27 2.74
N PRO A 425 8.04 -13.00 1.64
CA PRO A 425 6.85 -13.83 1.52
C PRO A 425 6.75 -14.85 2.64
N VAL A 426 5.57 -15.03 3.22
CA VAL A 426 5.32 -16.05 4.27
C VAL A 426 4.46 -17.18 3.74
N ILE A 427 3.43 -16.88 2.95
CA ILE A 427 2.42 -17.87 2.58
C ILE A 427 3.01 -18.92 1.66
N ARG A 428 3.71 -18.52 0.59
CA ARG A 428 4.32 -19.44 -0.38
C ARG A 428 5.34 -20.39 0.27
N PRO A 429 6.31 -19.93 1.11
CA PRO A 429 7.19 -20.84 1.85
C PRO A 429 6.46 -21.80 2.79
N VAL A 430 5.44 -21.35 3.52
CA VAL A 430 4.67 -22.21 4.44
C VAL A 430 3.87 -23.27 3.68
N VAL A 431 3.25 -22.90 2.56
CA VAL A 431 2.56 -23.85 1.67
C VAL A 431 3.56 -24.84 1.06
N SER A 432 4.76 -24.40 0.69
CA SER A 432 5.81 -25.27 0.18
C SER A 432 6.31 -26.28 1.21
N LEU A 433 6.44 -25.89 2.49
CA LEU A 433 6.71 -26.79 3.60
C LEU A 433 5.61 -27.86 3.73
N GLY A 434 4.34 -27.44 3.69
CA GLY A 434 3.19 -28.36 3.72
C GLY A 434 3.18 -29.35 2.56
N ALA A 435 3.38 -28.86 1.33
CA ALA A 435 3.44 -29.68 0.13
C ALA A 435 4.62 -30.66 0.16
N THR A 436 5.78 -30.22 0.65
CA THR A 436 6.96 -31.08 0.83
C THR A 436 6.69 -32.21 1.82
N PHE A 437 6.15 -31.88 3.01
CA PHE A 437 5.83 -32.88 4.02
C PHE A 437 4.81 -33.90 3.50
N LEU A 438 3.74 -33.43 2.85
CA LEU A 438 2.74 -34.29 2.23
C LEU A 438 3.35 -35.20 1.17
N GLY A 439 4.22 -34.66 0.30
CA GLY A 439 4.90 -35.44 -0.73
C GLY A 439 5.80 -36.54 -0.15
N VAL A 440 6.58 -36.23 0.88
CA VAL A 440 7.44 -37.21 1.57
C VAL A 440 6.59 -38.27 2.28
N PHE A 441 5.52 -37.85 2.95
CA PHE A 441 4.59 -38.75 3.62
C PHE A 441 3.93 -39.72 2.64
N LEU A 442 3.39 -39.21 1.53
CA LEU A 442 2.78 -40.04 0.48
C LEU A 442 3.78 -40.99 -0.16
N TYR A 443 5.00 -40.53 -0.45
CA TYR A 443 6.05 -41.39 -0.99
C TYR A 443 6.37 -42.55 -0.05
N ASN A 444 6.63 -42.26 1.22
CA ASN A 444 6.96 -43.30 2.20
C ASN A 444 5.78 -44.24 2.45
N TYR A 445 4.55 -43.72 2.51
CA TYR A 445 3.33 -44.53 2.64
C TYR A 445 3.17 -45.50 1.46
N LEU A 446 3.28 -45.01 0.23
CA LEU A 446 3.12 -45.82 -0.98
C LEU A 446 4.25 -46.85 -1.15
N VAL A 447 5.49 -46.50 -0.79
CA VAL A 447 6.63 -47.44 -0.82
C VAL A 447 6.43 -48.55 0.20
N VAL A 448 6.07 -48.20 1.45
CA VAL A 448 5.78 -49.20 2.49
C VAL A 448 4.61 -50.10 2.10
N GLU A 449 3.56 -49.54 1.47
CA GLU A 449 2.43 -50.33 1.01
C GLU A 449 2.82 -51.26 -0.16
N LYS A 450 3.67 -50.79 -1.08
CA LYS A 450 4.20 -51.61 -2.17
C LYS A 450 5.02 -52.78 -1.64
N ASP A 451 5.89 -52.56 -0.67
CA ASP A 451 6.69 -53.63 -0.04
C ASP A 451 5.77 -54.66 0.62
N LYS A 452 4.72 -54.21 1.32
CA LYS A 452 3.69 -55.10 1.90
C LYS A 452 2.95 -55.92 0.82
N ARG A 453 2.52 -55.29 -0.28
CA ARG A 453 1.83 -55.99 -1.39
C ARG A 453 2.75 -56.97 -2.11
N PHE A 454 4.02 -56.62 -2.30
CA PHE A 454 5.02 -57.51 -2.89
C PHE A 454 5.20 -58.78 -2.04
N LEU A 455 5.44 -58.61 -0.73
CA LEU A 455 5.49 -59.73 0.23
C LEU A 455 4.22 -60.60 0.15
N LYS A 456 3.03 -59.97 0.17
CA LYS A 456 1.76 -60.71 0.09
C LYS A 456 1.62 -61.49 -1.21
N SER A 457 1.96 -60.90 -2.36
CA SER A 457 1.88 -61.56 -3.67
C SER A 457 2.91 -62.66 -3.87
N THR A 458 4.13 -62.52 -3.36
CA THR A 458 5.19 -63.52 -3.50
C THR A 458 4.91 -64.75 -2.64
N PHE A 459 4.39 -64.54 -1.43
CA PHE A 459 4.15 -65.63 -0.49
C PHE A 459 2.72 -66.19 -0.52
N SER A 460 1.75 -65.52 -1.16
CA SER A 460 0.37 -66.03 -1.27
C SER A 460 0.27 -67.37 -2.01
N THR A 461 1.28 -67.72 -2.82
CA THR A 461 1.34 -69.03 -3.51
C THR A 461 1.81 -70.16 -2.58
N TYR A 462 2.45 -69.84 -1.46
CA TYR A 462 3.07 -70.81 -0.54
C TYR A 462 2.47 -70.79 0.87
N ILE A 463 1.83 -69.68 1.26
CA ILE A 463 1.33 -69.43 2.61
C ILE A 463 -0.04 -68.75 2.50
N ALA A 464 -1.00 -69.16 3.35
CA ALA A 464 -2.33 -68.55 3.40
C ALA A 464 -2.23 -67.03 3.68
N PRO A 465 -3.02 -66.17 3.01
CA PRO A 465 -2.95 -64.72 3.16
C PRO A 465 -3.04 -64.23 4.60
N GLU A 466 -3.83 -64.93 5.43
CA GLU A 466 -4.03 -64.62 6.84
C GLU A 466 -2.75 -64.82 7.66
N LEU A 467 -1.92 -65.83 7.31
CA LEU A 467 -0.65 -66.07 7.98
C LEU A 467 0.38 -64.99 7.61
N ILE A 468 0.34 -64.47 6.38
CA ILE A 468 1.23 -63.38 5.93
C ILE A 468 0.89 -62.08 6.65
N ASP A 469 -0.41 -61.79 6.82
CA ASP A 469 -0.86 -60.63 7.60
C ASP A 469 -0.39 -60.77 9.08
N GLN A 470 -0.48 -61.98 9.65
CA GLN A 470 0.03 -62.31 10.99
C GLN A 470 1.55 -62.13 11.11
N MET A 471 2.32 -62.58 10.12
CA MET A 471 3.78 -62.43 10.06
C MET A 471 4.19 -60.96 10.03
N TYR A 472 3.47 -60.14 9.24
CA TYR A 472 3.76 -58.72 9.13
C TYR A 472 3.45 -57.96 10.42
N GLU A 473 2.34 -58.30 11.10
CA GLU A 473 1.97 -57.70 12.39
C GLU A 473 2.89 -58.12 13.53
N GLN A 474 3.25 -59.39 13.60
CA GLN A 474 4.04 -59.95 14.71
C GLN A 474 5.55 -59.80 14.51
N LYS A 475 6.02 -59.45 13.30
CA LYS A 475 7.46 -59.39 12.91
C LYS A 475 8.25 -60.65 13.30
N GLN A 476 7.62 -61.81 13.28
CA GLN A 476 8.25 -63.09 13.56
C GLN A 476 8.24 -63.95 12.30
N GLU A 477 9.38 -64.59 12.03
CA GLU A 477 9.45 -65.62 11.00
C GLU A 477 8.53 -66.79 11.40
N PRO A 478 7.78 -67.38 10.46
CA PRO A 478 6.94 -68.52 10.75
C PRO A 478 7.85 -69.66 11.21
N LYS A 479 7.58 -70.22 12.39
CA LYS A 479 8.18 -71.50 12.78
C LYS A 479 7.64 -72.57 11.84
N LEU A 480 8.45 -72.93 10.84
CA LEU A 480 8.20 -74.07 9.97
C LEU A 480 8.36 -75.35 10.79
N GLY A 481 7.23 -75.87 11.25
CA GLY A 481 7.14 -77.10 12.01
C GLY A 481 5.69 -77.35 12.35
N GLY A 482 5.08 -78.34 11.69
CA GLY A 482 3.74 -78.80 12.08
C GLY A 482 3.80 -79.47 13.45
N ASP A 483 2.80 -79.22 14.28
CA ASP A 483 2.61 -80.00 15.50
C ASP A 483 2.00 -81.36 15.12
N SER A 484 2.77 -82.44 15.30
CA SER A 484 2.32 -83.78 14.96
C SER A 484 1.34 -84.27 16.03
N GLY A 485 0.04 -84.15 15.75
CA GLY A 485 -1.03 -84.67 16.59
C GLY A 485 -1.81 -85.78 15.88
N ILE A 486 -2.26 -86.79 16.63
CA ILE A 486 -3.20 -87.80 16.12
C ILE A 486 -4.54 -87.11 15.88
N LYS A 487 -4.95 -87.02 14.62
CA LYS A 487 -6.25 -86.49 14.20
C LYS A 487 -7.11 -87.65 13.73
N THR A 488 -8.14 -88.00 14.50
CA THR A 488 -9.09 -89.04 14.10
C THR A 488 -10.16 -88.40 13.21
N ALA A 489 -10.17 -88.76 11.92
CA ALA A 489 -11.25 -88.38 11.03
C ALA A 489 -12.44 -89.34 11.26
N TYR A 490 -13.53 -88.82 11.84
CA TYR A 490 -14.77 -89.55 12.03
C TYR A 490 -15.63 -89.40 10.77
N PHE A 491 -15.70 -90.44 9.95
CA PHE A 491 -16.66 -90.53 8.86
C PHE A 491 -17.89 -91.28 9.36
N THR A 492 -19.06 -90.66 9.23
CA THR A 492 -20.37 -91.25 9.58
C THR A 492 -21.22 -91.28 8.31
N ASP A 493 -21.55 -92.48 7.84
CA ASP A 493 -22.52 -92.69 6.76
C ASP A 493 -23.96 -92.59 7.28
N ILE A 494 -24.34 -91.40 7.73
CA ILE A 494 -25.74 -91.03 7.94
C ILE A 494 -25.95 -89.66 7.30
N GLN A 495 -26.88 -89.61 6.33
CA GLN A 495 -27.33 -88.40 5.64
C GLN A 495 -27.86 -87.32 6.58
#